data_AF-A0AAW4X090-F1
#
_entry.id   AF-A0AAW4X090-F1
#
_cell.length_a   1.000
_cell.length_b   1.000
_cell.length_c   1.000
_cell.angle_alpha   90.00
_cell.angle_beta   90.00
_cell.angle_gamma   90.00
#
_symmetry.space_group_name_H-M   'P 1'
#
loop_
_entity.id
_entity.type
_entity.pdbx_description
1 polymer ?
#
loop_
_entity_poly.entity_id
_entity_poly.type
_entity_poly.pdbx_seq_one_letter_code
_entity_poly.pdbx_strand_id
1 'polypeptide(L)'
;MNLVNIFRFSNLIIILTTVIITYFALNYLNNKESKTKPKKANITKAKKSDNIGSDLLELSEAVSFKSQNLIWVIKDNSAEAEKLAYLFEDIARAVENNAASIEEISATIEELSASSELINKETDKVSQFTENALEISKENKKWIEESASTLIELSENVNGSAQSIKTVDKALQNTTQLLKGIKDITDQINLLALNASIEAARAGQAGRGFKVVAGEIKKLSGETEKLTEEISEAISQMKLKLNNTEEIISEGIENIAGVEELAAKSVKSFSEMSENLKKVVNSTAKLSNNTENQAEAARQSTKAVESIAEESQLISENITDINNGVRKQSENSSQIYDLSESLTDISYKLHNIAVKKKEENMLIFGVNPFTKPEQVKKLYLPIINKVSELAARKAKTIIVPDYESLLDYMGEGLIDFAWFSPMAYVQAKAKLEIIPLVTPKINGKASYNGYIFSRKDSQFQQLSELHNSSFAFVDKLSASGYIYPKYLLKEAGIEVERDLKEIAFLGNHDKVIQSVINSNFDAGASYNEAWERAAKAGLNLDSLKIIKKTEAIPKDVIAANSSIESELRKTIQNAFLKVSTKKDIEEALNQTNITDFIKTEDQNFDVIRKYQL
;
A
#
# COMPACT_ATOMS: atom_id res chain seq x y z
N MET A 1 25.11 -9.32 9.30
CA MET A 1 26.52 -8.90 9.20
C MET A 1 26.69 -7.72 10.15
N ASN A 2 27.28 -7.93 11.34
CA ASN A 2 27.14 -7.01 12.48
C ASN A 2 27.78 -5.63 12.23
N LEU A 3 26.99 -4.55 12.41
CA LEU A 3 27.39 -3.14 12.39
C LEU A 3 28.61 -2.85 13.29
N VAL A 4 28.75 -3.58 14.41
CA VAL A 4 29.91 -3.52 15.31
C VAL A 4 31.24 -3.80 14.58
N ASN A 5 31.24 -4.65 13.56
CA ASN A 5 32.44 -4.95 12.78
C ASN A 5 32.81 -3.81 11.81
N ILE A 6 31.82 -3.05 11.32
CA ILE A 6 32.05 -1.87 10.47
C ILE A 6 32.64 -0.73 11.32
N PHE A 7 32.10 -0.52 12.52
CA PHE A 7 32.63 0.47 13.49
C PHE A 7 34.06 0.14 13.97
N ARG A 8 34.37 -1.14 14.18
CA ARG A 8 35.75 -1.56 14.50
C ARG A 8 36.70 -1.34 13.33
N PHE A 9 36.24 -1.55 12.10
CA PHE A 9 37.07 -1.36 10.90
C PHE A 9 37.40 0.12 10.66
N SER A 10 36.44 1.05 10.82
CA SER A 10 36.71 2.49 10.61
C SER A 10 37.66 3.05 11.68
N ASN A 11 37.46 2.70 12.95
CA ASN A 11 38.35 3.11 14.04
C ASN A 11 39.76 2.52 13.89
N LEU A 12 39.88 1.28 13.40
CA LEU A 12 41.17 0.66 13.13
C LEU A 12 41.90 1.40 12.00
N ILE A 13 41.19 1.80 10.95
CA ILE A 13 41.75 2.59 9.84
C ILE A 13 42.22 3.96 10.32
N ILE A 14 41.40 4.66 11.14
CA ILE A 14 41.78 5.96 11.70
C ILE A 14 43.05 5.81 12.54
N ILE A 15 43.08 4.90 13.53
CA ILE A 15 44.26 4.67 14.38
C ILE A 15 45.50 4.33 13.54
N LEU A 16 45.38 3.45 12.53
CA LEU A 16 46.48 3.13 11.63
C LEU A 16 46.97 4.35 10.85
N THR A 17 46.07 5.17 10.32
CA THR A 17 46.45 6.39 9.59
C THR A 17 47.13 7.41 10.48
N THR A 18 46.63 7.65 11.70
CA THR A 18 47.24 8.60 12.65
C THR A 18 48.58 8.10 13.16
N VAL A 19 48.74 6.80 13.43
CA VAL A 19 50.02 6.20 13.84
C VAL A 19 51.04 6.29 12.71
N ILE A 20 50.64 6.02 11.46
CA ILE A 20 51.53 6.12 10.30
C ILE A 20 52.00 7.57 10.10
N ILE A 21 51.08 8.54 10.14
CA ILE A 21 51.41 9.96 9.95
C ILE A 21 52.32 10.45 11.08
N THR A 22 52.01 10.14 12.33
CA THR A 22 52.82 10.51 13.49
C THR A 22 54.20 9.85 13.46
N TYR A 23 54.29 8.58 13.03
CA TYR A 23 55.55 7.87 12.86
C TYR A 23 56.43 8.54 11.79
N PHE A 24 55.88 8.90 10.63
CA PHE A 24 56.64 9.59 9.58
C PHE A 24 57.06 11.00 10.01
N ALA A 25 56.20 11.74 10.69
CA ALA A 25 56.54 13.06 11.22
C ALA A 25 57.67 12.98 12.28
N LEU A 26 57.59 12.03 13.21
CA LEU A 26 58.62 11.83 14.24
C LEU A 26 59.95 11.34 13.65
N ASN A 27 59.94 10.42 12.69
CA ASN A 27 61.17 9.92 12.07
C ASN A 27 61.86 11.00 11.20
N TYR A 28 61.07 11.88 10.58
CA TYR A 28 61.57 13.03 9.84
C TYR A 28 62.22 14.07 10.77
N LEU A 29 61.65 14.28 11.96
CA LEU A 29 62.20 15.19 12.98
C LEU A 29 63.43 14.61 13.70
N ASN A 30 63.44 13.31 14.02
CA ASN A 30 64.54 12.67 14.76
C ASN A 30 65.79 12.43 13.91
N ASN A 31 65.69 12.35 12.57
CA ASN A 31 66.86 12.12 11.71
C ASN A 31 67.83 13.31 11.60
N LYS A 32 67.60 14.41 12.35
CA LYS A 32 68.57 15.49 12.52
C LYS A 32 69.55 15.29 13.67
N GLU A 33 69.29 14.38 14.62
CA GLU A 33 70.21 14.12 15.73
C GLU A 33 70.31 12.63 16.09
N SER A 34 71.56 12.15 16.08
CA SER A 34 72.04 10.86 16.58
C SER A 34 72.09 9.67 15.60
N LYS A 35 73.31 9.13 15.54
CA LYS A 35 73.69 7.86 14.91
C LYS A 35 73.14 6.71 15.77
N THR A 36 72.39 5.77 15.18
CA THR A 36 72.56 4.31 15.33
C THR A 36 71.48 3.54 14.55
N LYS A 37 71.88 2.44 13.90
CA LYS A 37 71.10 1.62 12.96
C LYS A 37 69.99 0.82 13.66
N PRO A 38 68.90 0.50 12.94
CA PRO A 38 68.56 -0.92 12.76
C PRO A 38 68.18 -1.31 11.32
N LYS A 39 67.88 -2.61 11.17
CA LYS A 39 68.03 -3.48 10.01
C LYS A 39 67.03 -3.24 8.85
N LYS A 40 67.56 -3.58 7.68
CA LYS A 40 66.97 -3.59 6.33
C LYS A 40 65.54 -4.18 6.26
N ALA A 41 64.57 -3.34 5.93
CA ALA A 41 63.50 -3.69 5.01
C ALA A 41 63.80 -3.00 3.67
N ASN A 42 63.54 -3.70 2.55
CA ASN A 42 63.84 -3.25 1.19
C ASN A 42 63.13 -1.93 0.85
N ILE A 43 63.78 -0.81 1.16
CA ILE A 43 63.52 0.47 0.52
C ILE A 43 64.36 0.47 -0.75
N THR A 44 63.70 0.21 -1.87
CA THR A 44 64.20 0.55 -3.19
C THR A 44 64.64 2.01 -3.16
N LYS A 45 65.96 2.23 -3.18
CA LYS A 45 66.69 3.52 -3.27
C LYS A 45 65.78 4.75 -3.44
N ALA A 46 65.34 5.34 -2.33
CA ALA A 46 65.05 6.76 -2.33
C ALA A 46 66.39 7.46 -2.59
N LYS A 47 66.55 8.02 -3.81
CA LYS A 47 67.61 9.00 -4.07
C LYS A 47 67.49 10.04 -2.97
N LYS A 48 68.61 10.38 -2.30
CA LYS A 48 68.71 11.63 -1.54
C LYS A 48 68.17 12.74 -2.44
N SER A 49 67.01 13.27 -2.09
CA SER A 49 66.55 14.55 -2.61
C SER A 49 67.42 15.59 -1.92
N ASP A 50 68.36 16.19 -2.63
CA ASP A 50 69.10 17.36 -2.12
C ASP A 50 68.16 18.60 -2.05
N ASN A 51 66.84 18.45 -2.24
CA ASN A 51 65.86 19.51 -2.26
C ASN A 51 64.67 19.29 -1.31
N ILE A 52 64.81 19.83 -0.11
CA ILE A 52 63.77 19.89 0.93
C ILE A 52 62.44 20.47 0.42
N GLY A 53 62.45 21.41 -0.53
CA GLY A 53 61.23 22.01 -1.07
C GLY A 53 60.37 21.02 -1.86
N SER A 54 60.98 20.13 -2.64
CA SER A 54 60.24 19.11 -3.40
C SER A 54 59.58 18.08 -2.47
N ASP A 55 60.26 17.67 -1.42
CA ASP A 55 59.75 16.71 -0.45
C ASP A 55 58.59 17.30 0.38
N LEU A 56 58.70 18.59 0.77
CA LEU A 56 57.64 19.30 1.47
C LEU A 56 56.42 19.54 0.58
N LEU A 57 56.61 19.81 -0.73
CA LEU A 57 55.51 19.92 -1.69
C LEU A 57 54.76 18.59 -1.84
N GLU A 58 55.48 17.47 -1.88
CA GLU A 58 54.85 16.15 -1.96
C GLU A 58 54.06 15.79 -0.70
N LEU A 59 54.60 16.12 0.48
CA LEU A 59 53.89 15.94 1.75
C LEU A 59 52.66 16.84 1.84
N SER A 60 52.78 18.12 1.48
CA SER A 60 51.65 19.04 1.46
C SER A 60 50.54 18.57 0.52
N GLU A 61 50.87 18.18 -0.72
CA GLU A 61 49.93 17.61 -1.68
C GLU A 61 49.22 16.38 -1.08
N ALA A 62 49.99 15.45 -0.51
CA ALA A 62 49.43 14.22 0.05
C ALA A 62 48.48 14.48 1.23
N VAL A 63 48.83 15.42 2.11
CA VAL A 63 47.98 15.81 3.26
C VAL A 63 46.74 16.55 2.79
N SER A 64 46.88 17.54 1.89
CA SER A 64 45.76 18.30 1.31
C SER A 64 44.76 17.36 0.64
N PHE A 65 45.27 16.44 -0.19
CA PHE A 65 44.43 15.46 -0.87
C PHE A 65 43.65 14.59 0.11
N LYS A 66 44.33 14.01 1.11
CA LYS A 66 43.70 13.13 2.09
C LYS A 66 42.70 13.86 2.98
N SER A 67 43.00 15.09 3.41
CA SER A 67 42.08 15.89 4.22
C SER A 67 40.83 16.29 3.43
N GLN A 68 40.98 16.66 2.16
CA GLN A 68 39.86 16.96 1.28
C GLN A 68 38.98 15.74 0.99
N ASN A 69 39.57 14.56 0.79
CA ASN A 69 38.80 13.33 0.65
C ASN A 69 38.02 13.00 1.93
N LEU A 70 38.63 13.20 3.10
CA LEU A 70 37.95 13.00 4.39
C LEU A 70 36.77 13.96 4.53
N ILE A 71 36.95 15.26 4.27
CA ILE A 71 35.85 16.25 4.28
C ILE A 71 34.69 15.79 3.39
N TRP A 72 34.98 15.28 2.19
CA TRP A 72 33.96 14.79 1.27
C TRP A 72 33.22 13.57 1.82
N VAL A 73 33.94 12.57 2.34
CA VAL A 73 33.36 11.35 2.95
C VAL A 73 32.52 11.69 4.17
N ILE A 74 32.94 12.66 4.99
CA ILE A 74 32.20 13.09 6.17
C ILE A 74 30.89 13.77 5.79
N LYS A 75 30.89 14.64 4.77
CA LYS A 75 29.65 15.26 4.26
C LYS A 75 28.64 14.21 3.79
N ASP A 76 29.11 13.21 3.06
CA ASP A 76 28.28 12.07 2.61
C ASP A 76 27.73 11.28 3.80
N ASN A 77 28.58 10.95 4.77
CA ASN A 77 28.20 10.23 5.98
C ASN A 77 27.19 11.00 6.86
N SER A 78 27.34 12.31 6.97
CA SER A 78 26.39 13.18 7.68
C SER A 78 25.02 13.20 7.00
N ALA A 79 24.98 13.29 5.67
CA ALA A 79 23.73 13.25 4.91
C ALA A 79 23.02 11.88 5.05
N GLU A 80 23.78 10.78 5.05
CA GLU A 80 23.20 9.44 5.27
C GLU A 80 22.71 9.25 6.72
N ALA A 81 23.40 9.81 7.72
CA ALA A 81 22.96 9.78 9.11
C ALA A 81 21.64 10.56 9.32
N GLU A 82 21.48 11.70 8.64
CA GLU A 82 20.24 12.49 8.66
C GLU A 82 19.06 11.71 8.05
N LYS A 83 19.26 11.09 6.88
CA LYS A 83 18.25 10.19 6.29
C LYS A 83 17.88 9.05 7.23
N LEU A 84 18.88 8.49 7.92
CA LEU A 84 18.66 7.41 8.88
C LEU A 84 17.81 7.88 10.06
N ALA A 85 18.04 9.09 10.58
CA ALA A 85 17.21 9.68 11.63
C ALA A 85 15.73 9.80 11.19
N TYR A 86 15.47 10.31 9.99
CA TYR A 86 14.12 10.42 9.44
C TYR A 86 13.42 9.04 9.33
N LEU A 87 14.14 8.03 8.84
CA LEU A 87 13.60 6.67 8.75
C LEU A 87 13.22 6.10 10.13
N PHE A 88 14.01 6.35 11.17
CA PHE A 88 13.68 5.88 12.51
C PHE A 88 12.53 6.64 13.17
N GLU A 89 12.32 7.91 12.82
CA GLU A 89 11.13 8.65 13.22
C GLU A 89 9.85 8.06 12.58
N ASP A 90 9.91 7.67 11.30
CA ASP A 90 8.81 6.97 10.63
C ASP A 90 8.51 5.61 11.28
N ILE A 91 9.54 4.84 11.62
CA ILE A 91 9.36 3.56 12.31
C ILE A 91 8.77 3.80 13.72
N ALA A 92 9.18 4.85 14.43
CA ALA A 92 8.61 5.17 15.74
C ALA A 92 7.11 5.46 15.66
N ARG A 93 6.68 6.27 14.68
CA ARG A 93 5.26 6.51 14.40
C ARG A 93 4.50 5.21 14.06
N ALA A 94 5.12 4.32 13.30
CA ALA A 94 4.53 3.02 12.97
C ALA A 94 4.33 2.14 14.22
N VAL A 95 5.27 2.16 15.16
CA VAL A 95 5.15 1.43 16.44
C VAL A 95 4.03 2.00 17.30
N GLU A 96 3.87 3.33 17.38
CA GLU A 96 2.74 3.95 18.08
C GLU A 96 1.39 3.55 17.48
N ASN A 97 1.28 3.52 16.15
CA ASN A 97 0.08 3.05 15.47
C ASN A 97 -0.20 1.56 15.71
N ASN A 98 0.84 0.73 15.78
CA ASN A 98 0.70 -0.67 16.14
C ASN A 98 0.18 -0.83 17.58
N ALA A 99 0.66 -0.02 18.52
CA ALA A 99 0.16 -0.04 19.91
C ALA A 99 -1.33 0.28 19.99
N ALA A 100 -1.80 1.31 19.28
CA ALA A 100 -3.22 1.63 19.19
C ALA A 100 -4.03 0.48 18.55
N SER A 101 -3.50 -0.13 17.49
CA SER A 101 -4.15 -1.27 16.82
C SER A 101 -4.23 -2.50 17.73
N ILE A 102 -3.21 -2.75 18.56
CA ILE A 102 -3.20 -3.82 19.56
C ILE A 102 -4.33 -3.62 20.57
N GLU A 103 -4.52 -2.41 21.09
CA GLU A 103 -5.61 -2.10 22.03
C GLU A 103 -6.99 -2.35 21.41
N GLU A 104 -7.20 -1.91 20.16
CA GLU A 104 -8.46 -2.11 19.43
C GLU A 104 -8.74 -3.60 19.15
N ILE A 105 -7.74 -4.35 18.70
CA ILE A 105 -7.88 -5.79 18.46
C ILE A 105 -8.15 -6.52 19.77
N SER A 106 -7.49 -6.14 20.87
CA SER A 106 -7.71 -6.73 22.19
C SER A 106 -9.16 -6.54 22.65
N ALA A 107 -9.70 -5.32 22.55
CA ALA A 107 -11.09 -5.04 22.88
C ALA A 107 -12.07 -5.86 22.01
N THR A 108 -11.78 -5.99 20.72
CA THR A 108 -12.58 -6.79 19.79
C THR A 108 -12.56 -8.28 20.15
N ILE A 109 -11.42 -8.81 20.60
CA ILE A 109 -11.30 -10.21 21.04
C ILE A 109 -12.09 -10.44 22.35
N GLU A 110 -12.06 -9.50 23.28
CA GLU A 110 -12.86 -9.57 24.51
C GLU A 110 -14.36 -9.57 24.18
N GLU A 111 -14.81 -8.70 23.28
CA GLU A 111 -16.20 -8.66 22.83
C GLU A 111 -16.61 -9.95 22.11
N LEU A 112 -15.74 -10.49 21.25
CA LEU A 112 -15.97 -11.77 20.56
C LEU A 112 -16.08 -12.94 21.56
N SER A 113 -15.25 -12.95 22.60
CA SER A 113 -15.27 -13.97 23.64
C SER A 113 -16.56 -13.92 24.45
N ALA A 114 -16.98 -12.72 24.87
CA ALA A 114 -18.24 -12.50 25.57
C ALA A 114 -19.45 -12.88 24.69
N SER A 115 -19.42 -12.52 23.41
CA SER A 115 -20.46 -12.86 22.45
C SER A 115 -20.58 -14.38 22.24
N SER A 116 -19.44 -15.08 22.14
CA SER A 116 -19.41 -16.54 22.02
C SER A 116 -20.01 -17.23 23.24
N GLU A 117 -19.72 -16.75 24.45
CA GLU A 117 -20.30 -17.30 25.67
C GLU A 117 -21.82 -17.08 25.74
N LEU A 118 -22.29 -15.89 25.35
CA LEU A 118 -23.71 -15.58 25.25
C LEU A 118 -24.43 -16.46 24.21
N ILE A 119 -23.84 -16.63 23.01
CA ILE A 119 -24.41 -17.48 21.96
C ILE A 119 -24.51 -18.93 22.42
N ASN A 120 -23.49 -19.46 23.10
CA ASN A 120 -23.54 -20.83 23.64
C ASN A 120 -24.68 -20.98 24.66
N LYS A 121 -24.82 -20.05 25.61
CA LYS A 121 -25.90 -20.08 26.60
C LYS A 121 -27.29 -20.01 25.96
N GLU A 122 -27.48 -19.19 24.94
CA GLU A 122 -28.75 -19.12 24.22
C GLU A 122 -29.00 -20.37 23.36
N THR A 123 -27.94 -20.95 22.77
CA THR A 123 -28.02 -22.20 22.01
C THR A 123 -28.48 -23.36 22.90
N ASP A 124 -27.97 -23.46 24.13
CA ASP A 124 -28.39 -24.47 25.11
C ASP A 124 -29.87 -24.32 25.47
N LYS A 125 -30.35 -23.09 25.70
CA LYS A 125 -31.77 -22.82 25.94
C LYS A 125 -32.63 -23.22 24.75
N VAL A 126 -32.25 -22.85 23.52
CA VAL A 126 -32.99 -23.22 22.31
C VAL A 126 -33.03 -24.74 22.15
N SER A 127 -31.93 -25.44 22.45
CA SER A 127 -31.90 -26.91 22.42
C SER A 127 -32.91 -27.51 23.40
N GLN A 128 -32.92 -27.06 24.66
CA GLN A 128 -33.87 -27.52 25.68
C GLN A 128 -35.32 -27.24 25.30
N PHE A 129 -35.63 -26.03 24.80
CA PHE A 129 -36.98 -25.69 24.35
C PHE A 129 -37.42 -26.55 23.16
N THR A 130 -36.51 -26.83 22.23
CA THR A 130 -36.81 -27.64 21.04
C THR A 130 -37.01 -29.11 21.39
N GLU A 131 -36.24 -29.65 22.33
CA GLU A 131 -36.41 -31.01 22.84
C GLU A 131 -37.77 -31.19 23.52
N ASN A 132 -38.15 -30.26 24.40
CA ASN A 132 -39.47 -30.25 25.03
C ASN A 132 -40.60 -30.12 23.99
N ALA A 133 -40.47 -29.20 23.02
CA ALA A 133 -41.44 -29.08 21.94
C ALA A 133 -41.57 -30.37 21.10
N LEU A 134 -40.47 -31.10 20.90
CA LEU A 134 -40.46 -32.36 20.17
C LEU A 134 -41.18 -33.47 20.97
N GLU A 135 -41.03 -33.48 22.28
CA GLU A 135 -41.77 -34.38 23.18
C GLU A 135 -43.26 -34.09 23.14
N ILE A 136 -43.67 -32.83 23.36
CA ILE A 136 -45.07 -32.39 23.30
C ILE A 136 -45.68 -32.70 21.92
N SER A 137 -44.93 -32.49 20.82
CA SER A 137 -45.42 -32.81 19.47
C SER A 137 -45.66 -34.31 19.27
N LYS A 138 -44.85 -35.18 19.88
CA LYS A 138 -45.05 -36.64 19.83
C LYS A 138 -46.25 -37.07 20.67
N GLU A 139 -46.42 -36.49 21.87
CA GLU A 139 -47.57 -36.76 22.73
C GLU A 139 -48.89 -36.32 22.06
N ASN A 140 -48.94 -35.12 21.49
CA ASN A 140 -50.11 -34.64 20.78
C ASN A 140 -50.46 -35.51 19.57
N LYS A 141 -49.45 -35.97 18.82
CA LYS A 141 -49.66 -36.92 17.72
C LYS A 141 -50.34 -38.20 18.24
N LYS A 142 -49.84 -38.74 19.36
CA LYS A 142 -50.39 -39.95 19.98
C LYS A 142 -51.84 -39.74 20.43
N TRP A 143 -52.16 -38.63 21.10
CA TRP A 143 -53.54 -38.33 21.52
C TRP A 143 -54.52 -38.21 20.36
N ILE A 144 -54.08 -37.63 19.23
CA ILE A 144 -54.92 -37.57 18.03
C ILE A 144 -55.08 -38.95 17.38
N GLU A 145 -54.04 -39.79 17.35
CA GLU A 145 -54.14 -41.18 16.87
C GLU A 145 -55.11 -42.00 17.72
N GLU A 146 -55.06 -41.85 19.05
CA GLU A 146 -56.02 -42.46 19.98
C GLU A 146 -57.44 -41.93 19.73
N SER A 147 -57.61 -40.62 19.56
CA SER A 147 -58.91 -40.00 19.24
C SER A 147 -59.49 -40.50 17.90
N ALA A 148 -58.64 -40.67 16.89
CA ALA A 148 -59.04 -41.24 15.61
C ALA A 148 -59.52 -42.69 15.77
N SER A 149 -58.86 -43.50 16.61
CA SER A 149 -59.30 -44.86 16.92
C SER A 149 -60.68 -44.87 17.60
N THR A 150 -60.94 -43.96 18.53
CA THR A 150 -62.25 -43.85 19.18
C THR A 150 -63.34 -43.38 18.21
N LEU A 151 -63.01 -42.55 17.22
CA LEU A 151 -63.96 -42.13 16.18
C LEU A 151 -64.36 -43.28 15.27
N ILE A 152 -63.44 -44.20 14.95
CA ILE A 152 -63.75 -45.42 14.20
C ILE A 152 -64.76 -46.27 14.97
N GLU A 153 -64.55 -46.49 16.27
CA GLU A 153 -65.49 -47.24 17.12
C GLU A 153 -66.86 -46.53 17.22
N LEU A 154 -66.86 -45.20 17.31
CA LEU A 154 -68.10 -44.41 17.30
C LEU A 154 -68.84 -44.52 15.95
N SER A 155 -68.11 -44.48 14.84
CA SER A 155 -68.64 -44.66 13.49
C SER A 155 -69.32 -46.02 13.32
N GLU A 156 -68.70 -47.09 13.85
CA GLU A 156 -69.29 -48.43 13.88
C GLU A 156 -70.60 -48.47 14.70
N ASN A 157 -70.60 -47.86 15.89
CA ASN A 157 -71.79 -47.80 16.76
C ASN A 157 -72.95 -47.00 16.13
N VAL A 158 -72.66 -45.88 15.46
CA VAL A 158 -73.65 -45.07 14.76
C VAL A 158 -74.20 -45.82 13.54
N ASN A 159 -73.34 -46.49 12.76
CA ASN A 159 -73.79 -47.35 11.66
C ASN A 159 -74.66 -48.53 12.15
N GLY A 160 -74.30 -49.14 13.28
CA GLY A 160 -75.13 -50.17 13.93
C GLY A 160 -76.50 -49.65 14.35
N SER A 161 -76.56 -48.40 14.84
CA SER A 161 -77.81 -47.72 15.17
C SER A 161 -78.65 -47.42 13.92
N ALA A 162 -78.03 -46.98 12.82
CA ALA A 162 -78.69 -46.79 11.53
C ALA A 162 -79.34 -48.10 11.02
N GLN A 163 -78.65 -49.23 11.17
CA GLN A 163 -79.17 -50.55 10.79
C GLN A 163 -80.34 -51.00 11.68
N SER A 164 -80.29 -50.69 12.97
CA SER A 164 -81.37 -50.98 13.91
C SER A 164 -82.63 -50.17 13.58
N ILE A 165 -82.48 -48.89 13.23
CA ILE A 165 -83.58 -48.02 12.76
C ILE A 165 -84.24 -48.61 11.51
N LYS A 166 -83.47 -49.05 10.51
CA LYS A 166 -84.01 -49.73 9.33
C LYS A 166 -84.80 -51.00 9.67
N THR A 167 -84.38 -51.71 10.70
CA THR A 167 -85.06 -52.92 11.17
C THR A 167 -86.40 -52.56 11.85
N VAL A 168 -86.42 -51.51 12.67
CA VAL A 168 -87.64 -50.98 13.29
C VAL A 168 -88.61 -50.44 12.23
N ASP A 169 -88.12 -49.73 11.20
CA ASP A 169 -88.97 -49.23 10.11
C ASP A 169 -89.70 -50.37 9.41
N LYS A 170 -88.98 -51.44 9.04
CA LYS A 170 -89.59 -52.66 8.47
C LYS A 170 -90.64 -53.29 9.39
N ALA A 171 -90.38 -53.34 10.70
CA ALA A 171 -91.34 -53.87 11.67
C ALA A 171 -92.61 -53.01 11.75
N LEU A 172 -92.47 -51.68 11.73
CA LEU A 172 -93.61 -50.75 11.70
C LEU A 172 -94.41 -50.85 10.39
N GLN A 173 -93.73 -51.02 9.25
CA GLN A 173 -94.39 -51.25 7.96
C GLN A 173 -95.22 -52.54 7.97
N ASN A 174 -94.64 -53.64 8.45
CA ASN A 174 -95.35 -54.91 8.60
C ASN A 174 -96.54 -54.78 9.57
N THR A 175 -96.37 -54.07 10.68
CA THR A 175 -97.46 -53.86 11.65
C THR A 175 -98.58 -53.00 11.06
N THR A 176 -98.24 -51.97 10.26
CA THR A 176 -99.23 -51.17 9.52
C THR A 176 -100.03 -52.04 8.55
N GLN A 177 -99.37 -52.98 7.86
CA GLN A 177 -100.03 -53.91 6.95
C GLN A 177 -100.95 -54.89 7.70
N LEU A 178 -100.54 -55.39 8.87
CA LEU A 178 -101.39 -56.23 9.72
C LEU A 178 -102.63 -55.48 10.23
N LEU A 179 -102.48 -54.22 10.65
CA LEU A 179 -103.63 -53.39 11.07
C LEU A 179 -104.62 -53.16 9.93
N LYS A 180 -104.13 -52.98 8.70
CA LYS A 180 -105.01 -52.91 7.52
C LYS A 180 -105.81 -54.21 7.36
N GLY A 181 -105.16 -55.36 7.49
CA GLY A 181 -105.83 -56.66 7.47
C GLY A 181 -106.84 -56.84 8.61
N ILE A 182 -106.54 -56.35 9.83
CA ILE A 182 -107.49 -56.37 10.95
C ILE A 182 -108.68 -55.48 10.64
N LYS A 183 -108.47 -54.25 10.15
CA LYS A 183 -109.56 -53.34 9.75
C LYS A 183 -110.45 -53.99 8.69
N ASP A 184 -109.86 -54.63 7.67
CA ASP A 184 -110.60 -55.36 6.64
C ASP A 184 -111.45 -56.51 7.23
N ILE A 185 -110.92 -57.26 8.22
CA ILE A 185 -111.66 -58.32 8.93
C ILE A 185 -112.78 -57.72 9.79
N THR A 186 -112.50 -56.66 10.53
CA THR A 186 -113.47 -55.97 11.38
C THR A 186 -114.62 -55.40 10.55
N ASP A 187 -114.34 -54.82 9.38
CA ASP A 187 -115.36 -54.36 8.43
C ASP A 187 -116.24 -55.53 7.95
N GLN A 188 -115.64 -56.68 7.66
CA GLN A 188 -116.39 -57.90 7.32
C GLN A 188 -117.24 -58.42 8.49
N ILE A 189 -116.70 -58.42 9.71
CA ILE A 189 -117.43 -58.84 10.92
C ILE A 189 -118.61 -57.89 11.17
N ASN A 190 -118.41 -56.58 11.03
CA ASN A 190 -119.46 -55.57 11.15
C ASN A 190 -120.57 -55.79 10.11
N LEU A 191 -120.21 -56.08 8.85
CA LEU A 191 -121.15 -56.40 7.78
C LEU A 191 -121.90 -57.72 8.04
N LEU A 192 -121.21 -58.75 8.53
CA LEU A 192 -121.83 -60.02 8.94
C LEU A 192 -122.79 -59.82 10.10
N ALA A 193 -122.41 -59.04 11.11
CA ALA A 193 -123.24 -58.70 12.26
C ALA A 193 -124.46 -57.84 11.87
N LEU A 194 -124.30 -56.94 10.90
CA LEU A 194 -125.38 -56.16 10.30
C LEU A 194 -126.37 -57.07 9.57
N ASN A 195 -125.88 -57.96 8.71
CA ASN A 195 -126.69 -58.95 8.00
C ASN A 195 -127.43 -59.88 8.97
N ALA A 196 -126.74 -60.38 10.00
CA ALA A 196 -127.33 -61.20 11.06
C ALA A 196 -128.39 -60.43 11.88
N SER A 197 -128.18 -59.13 12.14
CA SER A 197 -129.16 -58.27 12.82
C SER A 197 -130.42 -58.06 11.97
N ILE A 198 -130.26 -57.92 10.66
CA ILE A 198 -131.38 -57.83 9.70
C ILE A 198 -132.18 -59.13 9.67
N GLU A 199 -131.51 -60.29 9.57
CA GLU A 199 -132.19 -61.59 9.52
C GLU A 199 -132.88 -61.94 10.86
N ALA A 200 -132.27 -61.55 11.99
CA ALA A 200 -132.89 -61.66 13.30
C ALA A 200 -134.15 -60.78 13.47
N ALA A 201 -134.19 -59.60 12.83
CA ALA A 201 -135.39 -58.76 12.77
C ALA A 201 -136.48 -59.37 11.86
N ARG A 202 -136.08 -60.08 10.80
CA ARG A 202 -136.96 -60.77 9.84
C ARG A 202 -137.66 -62.00 10.43
N ALA A 203 -137.00 -62.72 11.34
CA ALA A 203 -137.51 -63.93 12.01
C ALA A 203 -138.51 -63.69 13.17
N GLY A 204 -138.88 -62.44 13.47
CA GLY A 204 -139.93 -62.13 14.45
C GLY A 204 -139.65 -62.62 15.88
N GLN A 205 -140.59 -63.34 16.51
CA GLN A 205 -140.42 -63.84 17.88
C GLN A 205 -139.31 -64.91 18.03
N ALA A 206 -139.00 -65.67 16.98
CA ALA A 206 -137.96 -66.71 17.00
C ALA A 206 -136.53 -66.15 16.94
N GLY A 207 -136.35 -64.91 16.45
CA GLY A 207 -135.03 -64.27 16.26
C GLY A 207 -134.51 -63.45 17.44
N ARG A 208 -135.24 -63.36 18.57
CA ARG A 208 -134.88 -62.45 19.68
C ARG A 208 -133.50 -62.73 20.28
N GLY A 209 -133.14 -64.01 20.49
CA GLY A 209 -131.81 -64.39 20.99
C GLY A 209 -130.70 -64.06 19.99
N PHE A 210 -130.93 -64.30 18.70
CA PHE A 210 -129.99 -63.97 17.62
C PHE A 210 -129.76 -62.47 17.47
N LYS A 211 -130.79 -61.63 17.67
CA LYS A 211 -130.67 -60.16 17.60
C LYS A 211 -129.73 -59.62 18.68
N VAL A 212 -129.75 -60.19 19.88
CA VAL A 212 -128.85 -59.80 20.98
C VAL A 212 -127.41 -60.15 20.62
N VAL A 213 -127.16 -61.36 20.11
CA VAL A 213 -125.81 -61.79 19.70
C VAL A 213 -125.29 -60.93 18.54
N ALA A 214 -126.09 -60.65 17.52
CA ALA A 214 -125.67 -59.81 16.39
C ALA A 214 -125.40 -58.35 16.81
N GLY A 215 -126.17 -57.81 17.76
CA GLY A 215 -125.91 -56.50 18.37
C GLY A 215 -124.60 -56.48 19.18
N GLU A 216 -124.31 -57.54 19.92
CA GLU A 216 -123.07 -57.68 20.68
C GLU A 216 -121.84 -57.82 19.77
N ILE A 217 -121.92 -58.62 18.69
CA ILE A 217 -120.85 -58.74 17.67
C ILE A 217 -120.62 -57.39 16.99
N LYS A 218 -121.68 -56.66 16.63
CA LYS A 218 -121.56 -55.33 16.01
C LYS A 218 -120.88 -54.33 16.95
N LYS A 219 -121.23 -54.35 18.23
CA LYS A 219 -120.60 -53.51 19.26
C LYS A 219 -119.11 -53.87 19.42
N LEU A 220 -118.80 -55.16 19.53
CA LEU A 220 -117.42 -55.65 19.64
C LEU A 220 -116.57 -55.31 18.41
N SER A 221 -117.17 -55.37 17.22
CA SER A 221 -116.55 -54.95 15.97
C SER A 221 -116.23 -53.45 15.96
N GLY A 222 -117.15 -52.60 16.43
CA GLY A 222 -116.92 -51.16 16.54
C GLY A 222 -115.86 -50.81 17.60
N GLU A 223 -115.83 -51.53 18.73
CA GLU A 223 -114.76 -51.41 19.73
C GLU A 223 -113.40 -51.85 19.16
N THR A 224 -113.38 -52.91 18.34
CA THR A 224 -112.17 -53.37 17.64
C THR A 224 -111.70 -52.33 16.61
N GLU A 225 -112.60 -51.75 15.82
CA GLU A 225 -112.27 -50.72 14.83
C GLU A 225 -111.62 -49.50 15.50
N LYS A 226 -112.22 -49.01 16.60
CA LYS A 226 -111.68 -47.90 17.38
C LYS A 226 -110.29 -48.20 17.93
N LEU A 227 -110.07 -49.38 18.52
CA LEU A 227 -108.75 -49.81 18.98
C LEU A 227 -107.74 -49.88 17.82
N THR A 228 -108.16 -50.32 16.65
CA THR A 228 -107.30 -50.42 15.46
C THR A 228 -106.89 -49.02 14.96
N GLU A 229 -107.80 -48.04 15.01
CA GLU A 229 -107.50 -46.62 14.71
C GLU A 229 -106.53 -46.02 15.71
N GLU A 230 -106.74 -46.21 17.01
CA GLU A 230 -105.82 -45.73 18.07
C GLU A 230 -104.40 -46.31 17.88
N ILE A 231 -104.28 -47.60 17.55
CA ILE A 231 -102.97 -48.22 17.26
C ILE A 231 -102.37 -47.66 15.96
N SER A 232 -103.19 -47.44 14.91
CA SER A 232 -102.71 -46.87 13.64
C SER A 232 -102.16 -45.46 13.81
N GLU A 233 -102.80 -44.64 14.65
CA GLU A 233 -102.33 -43.31 15.00
C GLU A 233 -101.01 -43.40 15.80
N ALA A 234 -100.91 -44.30 16.77
CA ALA A 234 -99.68 -44.54 17.52
C ALA A 234 -98.50 -45.00 16.63
N ILE A 235 -98.75 -45.86 15.63
CA ILE A 235 -97.74 -46.26 14.64
C ILE A 235 -97.33 -45.10 13.75
N SER A 236 -98.27 -44.26 13.32
CA SER A 236 -97.97 -43.07 12.52
C SER A 236 -97.06 -42.10 13.28
N GLN A 237 -97.32 -41.89 14.57
CA GLN A 237 -96.46 -41.11 15.46
C GLN A 237 -95.07 -41.75 15.64
N MET A 238 -95.00 -43.08 15.81
CA MET A 238 -93.71 -43.80 15.86
C MET A 238 -92.91 -43.64 14.57
N LYS A 239 -93.57 -43.70 13.41
CA LYS A 239 -92.93 -43.53 12.10
C LYS A 239 -92.35 -42.12 11.92
N LEU A 240 -93.08 -41.08 12.33
CA LEU A 240 -92.57 -39.71 12.32
C LEU A 240 -91.32 -39.56 13.21
N LYS A 241 -91.35 -40.10 14.42
CA LYS A 241 -90.18 -40.10 15.32
C LYS A 241 -89.00 -40.88 14.73
N LEU A 242 -89.28 -41.99 14.04
CA LEU A 242 -88.25 -42.83 13.42
C LEU A 242 -87.55 -42.08 12.28
N ASN A 243 -88.30 -41.41 11.40
CA ASN A 243 -87.72 -40.57 10.34
C ASN A 243 -86.83 -39.46 10.91
N ASN A 244 -87.28 -38.80 11.98
CA ASN A 244 -86.47 -37.79 12.67
C ASN A 244 -85.19 -38.39 13.26
N THR A 245 -85.25 -39.63 13.77
CA THR A 245 -84.06 -40.32 14.29
C THR A 245 -83.11 -40.72 13.17
N GLU A 246 -83.63 -41.11 11.99
CA GLU A 246 -82.85 -41.40 10.80
C GLU A 246 -82.07 -40.17 10.31
N GLU A 247 -82.70 -38.99 10.30
CA GLU A 247 -82.06 -37.72 9.95
C GLU A 247 -80.90 -37.39 10.91
N ILE A 248 -81.13 -37.48 12.23
CA ILE A 248 -80.08 -37.24 13.26
C ILE A 248 -78.91 -38.21 13.09
N ILE A 249 -79.17 -39.48 12.77
CA ILE A 249 -78.13 -40.49 12.55
C ILE A 249 -77.34 -40.17 11.27
N SER A 250 -78.01 -39.77 10.20
CA SER A 250 -77.35 -39.37 8.95
C SER A 250 -76.43 -38.17 9.16
N GLU A 251 -76.90 -37.15 9.89
CA GLU A 251 -76.08 -35.99 10.29
C GLU A 251 -74.91 -36.43 11.18
N GLY A 252 -75.13 -37.37 12.10
CA GLY A 252 -74.09 -37.95 12.95
C GLY A 252 -72.97 -38.64 12.14
N ILE A 253 -73.31 -39.39 11.09
CA ILE A 253 -72.34 -40.03 10.21
C ILE A 253 -71.50 -38.98 9.47
N GLU A 254 -72.13 -37.94 8.93
CA GLU A 254 -71.43 -36.85 8.23
C GLU A 254 -70.49 -36.08 9.16
N ASN A 255 -70.94 -35.77 10.37
CA ASN A 255 -70.13 -35.11 11.39
C ASN A 255 -68.92 -35.96 11.80
N ILE A 256 -69.08 -37.27 12.00
CA ILE A 256 -67.97 -38.17 12.35
C ILE A 256 -66.93 -38.19 11.22
N ALA A 257 -67.36 -38.30 9.96
CA ALA A 257 -66.46 -38.28 8.81
C ALA A 257 -65.65 -36.97 8.73
N GLY A 258 -66.28 -35.82 9.02
CA GLY A 258 -65.60 -34.53 9.11
C GLY A 258 -64.53 -34.49 10.21
N VAL A 259 -64.82 -35.05 11.39
CA VAL A 259 -63.84 -35.11 12.50
C VAL A 259 -62.70 -36.09 12.18
N GLU A 260 -62.97 -37.23 11.53
CA GLU A 260 -61.92 -38.16 11.08
C GLU A 260 -60.94 -37.50 10.10
N GLU A 261 -61.43 -36.69 9.16
CA GLU A 261 -60.59 -35.93 8.23
C GLU A 261 -59.68 -34.93 8.97
N LEU A 262 -60.24 -34.21 9.96
CA LEU A 262 -59.48 -33.28 10.80
C LEU A 262 -58.42 -33.98 11.65
N ALA A 263 -58.74 -35.16 12.19
CA ALA A 263 -57.78 -35.98 12.92
C ALA A 263 -56.61 -36.41 12.02
N ALA A 264 -56.89 -36.88 10.80
CA ALA A 264 -55.86 -37.26 9.83
C ALA A 264 -54.95 -36.07 9.45
N LYS A 265 -55.53 -34.88 9.21
CA LYS A 265 -54.77 -33.64 8.96
C LYS A 265 -53.89 -33.26 10.16
N SER A 266 -54.37 -33.46 11.37
CA SER A 266 -53.63 -33.18 12.61
C SER A 266 -52.43 -34.11 12.79
N VAL A 267 -52.60 -35.42 12.54
CA VAL A 267 -51.48 -36.39 12.57
C VAL A 267 -50.38 -35.99 11.59
N LYS A 268 -50.75 -35.62 10.36
CA LYS A 268 -49.79 -35.14 9.36
C LYS A 268 -49.05 -33.89 9.84
N SER A 269 -49.77 -32.91 10.38
CA SER A 269 -49.21 -31.65 10.88
C SER A 269 -48.21 -31.88 12.02
N PHE A 270 -48.52 -32.76 12.98
CA PHE A 270 -47.57 -33.10 14.06
C PHE A 270 -46.34 -33.87 13.56
N SER A 271 -46.49 -34.67 12.50
CA SER A 271 -45.35 -35.35 11.86
C SER A 271 -44.40 -34.34 11.21
N GLU A 272 -44.94 -33.37 10.47
CA GLU A 272 -44.15 -32.29 9.86
C GLU A 272 -43.49 -31.41 10.93
N MET A 273 -44.22 -31.08 12.00
CA MET A 273 -43.68 -30.35 13.16
C MET A 273 -42.51 -31.10 13.80
N SER A 274 -42.65 -32.41 14.05
CA SER A 274 -41.59 -33.25 14.59
C SER A 274 -40.34 -33.27 13.70
N GLU A 275 -40.51 -33.30 12.37
CA GLU A 275 -39.39 -33.23 11.43
C GLU A 275 -38.68 -31.87 11.47
N ASN A 276 -39.44 -30.78 11.50
CA ASN A 276 -38.90 -29.43 11.58
C ASN A 276 -38.15 -29.20 12.90
N LEU A 277 -38.68 -29.68 14.03
CA LEU A 277 -38.01 -29.60 15.32
C LEU A 277 -36.69 -30.40 15.34
N LYS A 278 -36.64 -31.57 14.70
CA LYS A 278 -35.36 -32.32 14.52
C LYS A 278 -34.34 -31.52 13.70
N LYS A 279 -34.78 -30.78 12.67
CA LYS A 279 -33.88 -29.90 11.89
C LYS A 279 -33.34 -28.76 12.76
N VAL A 280 -34.16 -28.21 13.67
CA VAL A 280 -33.72 -27.19 14.64
C VAL A 280 -32.67 -27.77 15.60
N VAL A 281 -32.89 -28.95 16.19
CA VAL A 281 -31.90 -29.64 17.05
C VAL A 281 -30.56 -29.86 16.33
N ASN A 282 -30.60 -30.31 15.08
CA ASN A 282 -29.37 -30.48 14.29
C ASN A 282 -28.68 -29.13 14.00
N SER A 283 -29.44 -28.06 13.85
CA SER A 283 -28.90 -26.72 13.58
C SER A 283 -28.29 -26.09 14.84
N THR A 284 -28.91 -26.28 16.01
CA THR A 284 -28.33 -25.85 17.29
C THR A 284 -27.05 -26.60 17.62
N ALA A 285 -26.97 -27.90 17.34
CA ALA A 285 -25.73 -28.67 17.49
C ALA A 285 -24.59 -28.13 16.61
N LYS A 286 -24.89 -27.78 15.35
CA LYS A 286 -23.91 -27.13 14.45
C LYS A 286 -23.50 -25.75 14.96
N LEU A 287 -24.45 -24.97 15.48
CA LEU A 287 -24.18 -23.65 16.04
C LEU A 287 -23.25 -23.73 17.24
N SER A 288 -23.51 -24.65 18.18
CA SER A 288 -22.63 -24.90 19.34
C SER A 288 -21.18 -25.22 18.93
N ASN A 289 -20.99 -26.11 17.96
CA ASN A 289 -19.65 -26.41 17.43
C ASN A 289 -18.98 -25.19 16.79
N ASN A 290 -19.72 -24.38 16.02
CA ASN A 290 -19.19 -23.16 15.43
C ASN A 290 -18.75 -22.14 16.50
N THR A 291 -19.56 -21.98 17.55
CA THR A 291 -19.24 -21.09 18.69
C THR A 291 -18.01 -21.56 19.45
N GLU A 292 -17.83 -22.87 19.62
CA GLU A 292 -16.62 -23.42 20.23
C GLU A 292 -15.36 -23.18 19.39
N ASN A 293 -15.47 -23.33 18.06
CA ASN A 293 -14.37 -22.97 17.14
C ASN A 293 -14.07 -21.45 17.17
N GLN A 294 -15.09 -20.59 17.31
CA GLN A 294 -14.90 -19.14 17.48
C GLN A 294 -14.19 -18.81 18.79
N ALA A 295 -14.57 -19.46 19.89
CA ALA A 295 -13.90 -19.27 21.19
C ALA A 295 -12.42 -19.68 21.12
N GLU A 296 -12.09 -20.77 20.42
CA GLU A 296 -10.70 -21.17 20.22
C GLU A 296 -9.93 -20.19 19.33
N ALA A 297 -10.53 -19.70 18.24
CA ALA A 297 -9.95 -18.67 17.39
C ALA A 297 -9.69 -17.35 18.16
N ALA A 298 -10.59 -16.98 19.07
CA ALA A 298 -10.41 -15.83 19.95
C ALA A 298 -9.17 -16.01 20.87
N ARG A 299 -9.03 -17.18 21.52
CA ARG A 299 -7.85 -17.48 22.36
C ARG A 299 -6.53 -17.47 21.57
N GLN A 300 -6.53 -17.98 20.35
CA GLN A 300 -5.35 -17.94 19.49
C GLN A 300 -5.01 -16.51 19.07
N SER A 301 -6.04 -15.70 18.79
CA SER A 301 -5.87 -14.28 18.48
C SER A 301 -5.28 -13.52 19.66
N THR A 302 -5.70 -13.80 20.90
CA THR A 302 -5.10 -13.20 22.11
C THR A 302 -3.59 -13.45 22.16
N LYS A 303 -3.14 -14.69 21.96
CA LYS A 303 -1.70 -15.04 21.97
C LYS A 303 -0.93 -14.33 20.86
N ALA A 304 -1.53 -14.20 19.68
CA ALA A 304 -0.92 -13.48 18.56
C ALA A 304 -0.76 -12.00 18.89
N VAL A 305 -1.78 -11.37 19.48
CA VAL A 305 -1.74 -9.97 19.90
C VAL A 305 -0.70 -9.73 20.98
N GLU A 306 -0.60 -10.61 21.98
CA GLU A 306 0.46 -10.57 23.00
C GLU A 306 1.86 -10.60 22.36
N SER A 307 2.07 -11.49 21.38
CA SER A 307 3.35 -11.60 20.67
C SER A 307 3.68 -10.32 19.87
N ILE A 308 2.69 -9.73 19.20
CA ILE A 308 2.87 -8.48 18.44
C ILE A 308 3.16 -7.31 19.40
N ALA A 309 2.55 -7.30 20.59
CA ALA A 309 2.82 -6.30 21.62
C ALA A 309 4.26 -6.39 22.12
N GLU A 310 4.75 -7.60 22.42
CA GLU A 310 6.14 -7.83 22.82
C GLU A 310 7.14 -7.41 21.73
N GLU A 311 6.89 -7.78 20.47
CA GLU A 311 7.74 -7.36 19.34
C GLU A 311 7.72 -5.85 19.14
N SER A 312 6.56 -5.20 19.28
CA SER A 312 6.43 -3.75 19.14
C SER A 312 7.21 -3.01 20.24
N GLN A 313 7.19 -3.52 21.47
CA GLN A 313 7.99 -3.00 22.58
C GLN A 313 9.50 -3.14 22.30
N LEU A 314 9.93 -4.31 21.82
CA LEU A 314 11.33 -4.55 21.45
C LEU A 314 11.78 -3.61 20.32
N ILE A 315 10.92 -3.35 19.33
CA ILE A 315 11.22 -2.40 18.25
C ILE A 315 11.37 -0.98 18.83
N SER A 316 10.50 -0.56 19.75
CA SER A 316 10.60 0.74 20.43
C SER A 316 11.94 0.93 21.17
N GLU A 317 12.40 -0.10 21.88
CA GLU A 317 13.70 -0.11 22.54
C GLU A 317 14.85 0.01 21.53
N ASN A 318 14.80 -0.79 20.46
CA ASN A 318 15.80 -0.74 19.39
C ASN A 318 15.87 0.63 18.70
N ILE A 319 14.72 1.29 18.48
CA ILE A 319 14.69 2.65 17.90
C ILE A 319 15.43 3.64 18.80
N THR A 320 15.23 3.56 20.12
CA THR A 320 15.90 4.43 21.08
C THR A 320 17.42 4.24 21.03
N ASP A 321 17.88 2.99 21.01
CA ASP A 321 19.30 2.67 20.91
C ASP A 321 19.92 3.15 19.59
N ILE A 322 19.20 2.98 18.48
CA ILE A 322 19.69 3.40 17.17
C ILE A 322 19.72 4.93 17.07
N ASN A 323 18.71 5.64 17.56
CA ASN A 323 18.71 7.10 17.60
C ASN A 323 19.89 7.66 18.41
N ASN A 324 20.22 7.04 19.54
CA ASN A 324 21.44 7.37 20.30
C ASN A 324 22.71 7.11 19.47
N GLY A 325 22.75 6.00 18.72
CA GLY A 325 23.84 5.68 17.79
C GLY A 325 24.01 6.71 16.67
N VAL A 326 22.90 7.14 16.05
CA VAL A 326 22.88 8.17 14.99
C VAL A 326 23.37 9.50 15.53
N ARG A 327 22.92 9.92 16.72
CA ARG A 327 23.39 11.16 17.36
C ARG A 327 24.90 11.12 17.59
N LYS A 328 25.41 10.02 18.14
CA LYS A 328 26.85 9.83 18.37
C LYS A 328 27.65 9.79 17.06
N GLN A 329 27.09 9.25 15.99
CA GLN A 329 27.71 9.28 14.66
C GLN A 329 27.79 10.69 14.09
N SER A 330 26.77 11.52 14.32
CA SER A 330 26.77 12.94 13.94
C SER A 330 27.86 13.72 14.71
N GLU A 331 27.96 13.52 16.02
CA GLU A 331 29.02 14.10 16.86
C GLU A 331 30.42 13.71 16.37
N ASN A 332 30.65 12.41 16.10
CA ASN A 332 31.91 11.92 15.55
C ASN A 332 32.20 12.53 14.17
N SER A 333 31.20 12.65 13.31
CA SER A 333 31.36 13.23 11.97
C SER A 333 31.79 14.69 12.07
N SER A 334 31.20 15.46 12.98
CA SER A 334 31.62 16.84 13.27
C SER A 334 33.08 16.91 13.73
N GLN A 335 33.49 16.05 14.66
CA GLN A 335 34.87 16.04 15.15
C GLN A 335 35.89 15.69 14.05
N ILE A 336 35.57 14.72 13.19
CA ILE A 336 36.45 14.36 12.07
C ILE A 336 36.47 15.50 11.05
N TYR A 337 35.37 16.24 10.86
CA TYR A 337 35.31 17.41 9.98
C TYR A 337 36.31 18.48 10.46
N ASP A 338 36.23 18.86 11.75
CA ASP A 338 37.10 19.87 12.35
C ASP A 338 38.59 19.49 12.29
N LEU A 339 38.89 18.20 12.50
CA LEU A 339 40.25 17.66 12.33
C LEU A 339 40.72 17.72 10.87
N SER A 340 39.83 17.45 9.91
CA SER A 340 40.16 17.47 8.49
C SER A 340 40.35 18.90 7.97
N GLU A 341 39.56 19.85 8.46
CA GLU A 341 39.79 21.30 8.27
C GLU A 341 41.15 21.72 8.81
N SER A 342 41.48 21.32 10.04
CA SER A 342 42.78 21.62 10.65
C SER A 342 43.95 21.03 9.85
N LEU A 343 43.81 19.81 9.31
CA LEU A 343 44.80 19.20 8.41
C LEU A 343 44.95 19.96 7.10
N THR A 344 43.85 20.52 6.58
CA THR A 344 43.87 21.36 5.38
C THR A 344 44.63 22.66 5.63
N ASP A 345 44.41 23.33 6.77
CA ASP A 345 45.17 24.52 7.17
C ASP A 345 46.67 24.22 7.39
N ILE A 346 47.00 23.09 8.04
CA ILE A 346 48.40 22.66 8.19
C ILE A 346 49.01 22.39 6.81
N SER A 347 48.29 21.72 5.91
CA SER A 347 48.75 21.46 4.55
C SER A 347 48.99 22.76 3.78
N TYR A 348 48.11 23.75 3.94
CA TYR A 348 48.27 25.07 3.35
C TYR A 348 49.55 25.77 3.80
N LYS A 349 49.78 25.83 5.12
CA LYS A 349 51.00 26.41 5.70
C LYS A 349 52.25 25.70 5.21
N LEU A 350 52.19 24.37 5.14
CA LEU A 350 53.27 23.53 4.60
C LEU A 350 53.53 23.84 3.12
N HIS A 351 52.47 23.97 2.31
CA HIS A 351 52.53 24.32 0.90
C HIS A 351 53.25 25.66 0.71
N ASN A 352 52.85 26.68 1.47
CA ASN A 352 53.42 28.02 1.40
C ASN A 352 54.94 28.01 1.67
N ILE A 353 55.39 27.28 2.69
CA ILE A 353 56.82 27.11 2.98
C ILE A 353 57.52 26.36 1.85
N ALA A 354 56.90 25.33 1.31
CA ALA A 354 57.46 24.48 0.27
C ALA A 354 57.63 25.22 -1.07
N VAL A 355 56.65 26.03 -1.47
CA VAL A 355 56.72 26.88 -2.69
C VAL A 355 57.94 27.81 -2.64
N LYS A 356 58.23 28.44 -1.49
CA LYS A 356 59.38 29.33 -1.32
C LYS A 356 60.74 28.64 -1.49
N LYS A 357 60.78 27.31 -1.49
CA LYS A 357 61.98 26.47 -1.66
C LYS A 357 61.90 25.58 -2.89
N LYS A 358 60.92 25.77 -3.79
CA LYS A 358 60.73 24.92 -4.96
C LYS A 358 61.91 25.02 -5.93
N GLU A 359 62.19 23.93 -6.66
CA GLU A 359 63.14 23.94 -7.77
C GLU A 359 62.67 24.93 -8.86
N GLU A 360 63.60 25.62 -9.51
CA GLU A 360 63.28 26.54 -10.61
C GLU A 360 62.57 25.84 -11.79
N ASN A 361 62.80 24.54 -11.96
CA ASN A 361 62.12 23.72 -12.97
C ASN A 361 60.77 23.14 -12.50
N MET A 362 60.34 23.42 -11.26
CA MET A 362 59.09 22.90 -10.68
C MET A 362 57.95 23.91 -10.86
N LEU A 363 56.87 23.42 -11.45
CA LEU A 363 55.62 24.15 -11.66
C LEU A 363 54.54 23.62 -10.73
N ILE A 364 53.69 24.50 -10.24
CA ILE A 364 52.57 24.17 -9.37
C ILE A 364 51.28 24.49 -10.12
N PHE A 365 50.47 23.45 -10.33
CA PHE A 365 49.18 23.53 -10.98
C PHE A 365 48.05 23.46 -9.95
N GLY A 366 47.16 24.46 -9.95
CA GLY A 366 45.96 24.48 -9.13
C GLY A 366 44.74 23.98 -9.86
N VAL A 367 43.91 23.17 -9.20
CA VAL A 367 42.63 22.69 -9.76
C VAL A 367 41.52 22.79 -8.71
N ASN A 368 40.35 23.27 -9.12
CA ASN A 368 39.16 23.32 -8.27
C ASN A 368 38.53 21.94 -8.04
N PRO A 369 37.94 21.69 -6.86
CA PRO A 369 37.25 20.45 -6.57
C PRO A 369 35.82 20.49 -7.13
N PHE A 370 35.59 19.86 -8.29
CA PHE A 370 34.24 19.70 -8.87
C PHE A 370 33.66 18.29 -8.67
N THR A 371 34.47 17.37 -8.16
CA THR A 371 34.11 16.00 -7.78
C THR A 371 35.08 15.52 -6.69
N LYS A 372 34.94 14.26 -6.24
CA LYS A 372 35.87 13.60 -5.30
C LYS A 372 37.32 13.84 -5.74
N PRO A 373 38.22 14.30 -4.85
CA PRO A 373 39.58 14.61 -5.26
C PRO A 373 40.31 13.43 -5.93
N GLU A 374 40.04 12.16 -5.59
CA GLU A 374 40.57 10.99 -6.33
C GLU A 374 40.23 11.04 -7.82
N GLN A 375 39.01 11.43 -8.15
CA GLN A 375 38.53 11.50 -9.53
C GLN A 375 39.13 12.71 -10.24
N VAL A 376 39.26 13.87 -9.58
CA VAL A 376 40.02 15.00 -10.11
C VAL A 376 41.46 14.57 -10.41
N LYS A 377 42.09 13.82 -9.50
CA LYS A 377 43.45 13.34 -9.64
C LYS A 377 43.60 12.43 -10.88
N LYS A 378 42.68 11.47 -11.02
CA LYS A 378 42.65 10.53 -12.15
C LYS A 378 42.50 11.24 -13.49
N LEU A 379 41.65 12.27 -13.55
CA LEU A 379 41.29 12.96 -14.78
C LEU A 379 42.36 13.97 -15.24
N TYR A 380 42.95 14.74 -14.32
CA TYR A 380 43.74 15.94 -14.69
C TYR A 380 45.25 15.72 -14.61
N LEU A 381 45.75 14.90 -13.67
CA LEU A 381 47.20 14.73 -13.50
C LEU A 381 47.92 14.15 -14.72
N PRO A 382 47.38 13.14 -15.45
CA PRO A 382 48.07 12.64 -16.63
C PRO A 382 48.31 13.73 -17.68
N ILE A 383 47.34 14.63 -17.85
CA ILE A 383 47.42 15.75 -18.79
C ILE A 383 48.47 16.77 -18.29
N ILE A 384 48.37 17.22 -17.04
CA ILE A 384 49.28 18.21 -16.45
C ILE A 384 50.73 17.71 -16.43
N ASN A 385 50.95 16.45 -16.06
CA ASN A 385 52.26 15.83 -16.05
C ASN A 385 52.84 15.78 -17.47
N LYS A 386 52.03 15.42 -18.48
CA LYS A 386 52.50 15.36 -19.86
C LYS A 386 52.83 16.73 -20.44
N VAL A 387 52.02 17.74 -20.15
CA VAL A 387 52.30 19.14 -20.52
C VAL A 387 53.64 19.59 -19.94
N SER A 388 53.88 19.27 -18.66
CA SER A 388 55.11 19.65 -17.97
C SER A 388 56.33 18.94 -18.54
N GLU A 389 56.21 17.64 -18.86
CA GLU A 389 57.24 16.88 -19.57
C GLU A 389 57.59 17.52 -20.93
N LEU A 390 56.58 17.89 -21.73
CA LEU A 390 56.78 18.55 -23.03
C LEU A 390 57.44 19.94 -22.91
N ALA A 391 57.27 20.59 -21.76
CA ALA A 391 57.91 21.86 -21.43
C ALA A 391 59.30 21.71 -20.79
N ALA A 392 59.82 20.47 -20.64
CA ALA A 392 61.05 20.15 -19.91
C ALA A 392 61.02 20.68 -18.46
N ARG A 393 59.85 20.61 -17.82
CA ARG A 393 59.58 21.01 -16.44
C ARG A 393 59.01 19.84 -15.64
N LYS A 394 59.06 19.97 -14.32
CA LYS A 394 58.32 19.09 -13.39
C LYS A 394 57.04 19.81 -12.97
N ALA A 395 55.99 19.05 -12.65
CA ALA A 395 54.79 19.61 -12.05
C ALA A 395 54.37 18.90 -10.77
N LYS A 396 53.77 19.68 -9.88
CA LYS A 396 52.93 19.22 -8.78
C LYS A 396 51.54 19.80 -8.97
N THR A 397 50.52 19.00 -8.69
CA THR A 397 49.12 19.45 -8.78
C THR A 397 48.55 19.56 -7.38
N ILE A 398 47.98 20.70 -7.05
CA ILE A 398 47.23 20.91 -5.82
C ILE A 398 45.74 21.01 -6.15
N ILE A 399 44.95 20.17 -5.51
CA ILE A 399 43.50 20.27 -5.54
C ILE A 399 43.14 21.13 -4.34
N VAL A 400 42.67 22.35 -4.60
CA VAL A 400 42.35 23.27 -3.52
C VAL A 400 41.06 22.85 -2.80
N PRO A 401 40.85 23.28 -1.55
CA PRO A 401 39.67 22.94 -0.76
C PRO A 401 38.34 23.37 -1.35
N ASP A 402 38.34 24.52 -1.99
CA ASP A 402 37.16 25.18 -2.51
C ASP A 402 37.54 26.16 -3.63
N TYR A 403 36.54 26.75 -4.27
CA TYR A 403 36.73 27.65 -5.40
C TYR A 403 37.45 28.97 -5.02
N GLU A 404 37.27 29.46 -3.80
CA GLU A 404 37.92 30.68 -3.30
C GLU A 404 39.39 30.41 -2.97
N SER A 405 39.70 29.24 -2.42
CA SER A 405 41.07 28.82 -2.16
C SER A 405 41.95 28.82 -3.42
N LEU A 406 41.43 28.49 -4.61
CA LEU A 406 42.22 28.58 -5.85
C LEU A 406 42.63 30.01 -6.15
N LEU A 407 41.74 30.96 -5.89
CA LEU A 407 42.00 32.38 -6.04
C LEU A 407 43.10 32.84 -5.06
N ASP A 408 42.96 32.50 -3.78
CA ASP A 408 43.89 32.93 -2.74
C ASP A 408 45.29 32.36 -3.00
N TYR A 409 45.38 31.06 -3.31
CA TYR A 409 46.67 30.43 -3.62
C TYR A 409 47.30 31.01 -4.88
N MET A 410 46.50 31.37 -5.89
CA MET A 410 46.98 32.03 -7.10
C MET A 410 47.48 33.45 -6.78
N GLY A 411 46.77 34.21 -5.96
CA GLY A 411 47.12 35.58 -5.58
C GLY A 411 48.35 35.68 -4.69
N GLU A 412 48.54 34.71 -3.80
CA GLU A 412 49.73 34.58 -2.96
C GLU A 412 50.96 34.02 -3.70
N GLY A 413 50.81 33.65 -4.98
CA GLY A 413 51.90 33.07 -5.78
C GLY A 413 52.27 31.64 -5.36
N LEU A 414 51.34 30.94 -4.69
CA LEU A 414 51.50 29.55 -4.27
C LEU A 414 51.20 28.55 -5.40
N ILE A 415 50.62 29.04 -6.50
CA ILE A 415 50.29 28.29 -7.71
C ILE A 415 50.79 29.09 -8.92
N ASP A 416 51.48 28.42 -9.85
CA ASP A 416 52.02 29.05 -11.05
C ASP A 416 50.96 29.12 -12.17
N PHE A 417 50.19 28.04 -12.31
CA PHE A 417 49.12 27.88 -13.30
C PHE A 417 47.88 27.31 -12.64
N ALA A 418 46.70 27.80 -13.00
CA ALA A 418 45.44 27.31 -12.46
C ALA A 418 44.50 26.91 -13.59
N TRP A 419 43.83 25.76 -13.40
CA TRP A 419 42.73 25.31 -14.25
C TRP A 419 41.43 25.82 -13.66
N PHE A 420 40.92 26.91 -14.24
CA PHE A 420 39.72 27.56 -13.80
C PHE A 420 38.50 27.08 -14.57
N SER A 421 37.38 26.91 -13.85
CA SER A 421 36.09 27.00 -14.49
C SER A 421 35.89 28.44 -15.03
N PRO A 422 35.07 28.65 -16.07
CA PRO A 422 34.95 29.96 -16.71
C PRO A 422 34.53 31.09 -15.76
N MET A 423 33.65 30.79 -14.81
CA MET A 423 33.21 31.74 -13.78
C MET A 423 34.34 32.05 -12.77
N ALA A 424 35.03 31.01 -12.30
CA ALA A 424 36.14 31.17 -11.36
C ALA A 424 37.28 32.00 -11.97
N TYR A 425 37.55 31.83 -13.27
CA TYR A 425 38.52 32.63 -14.00
C TYR A 425 38.14 34.12 -14.00
N VAL A 426 36.89 34.46 -14.31
CA VAL A 426 36.45 35.85 -14.35
C VAL A 426 36.55 36.50 -12.97
N GLN A 427 36.13 35.78 -11.91
CA GLN A 427 36.29 36.24 -10.53
C GLN A 427 37.76 36.45 -10.17
N ALA A 428 38.64 35.55 -10.62
CA ALA A 428 40.06 35.66 -10.38
C ALA A 428 40.70 36.81 -11.14
N LYS A 429 40.36 36.98 -12.42
CA LYS A 429 40.85 38.06 -13.27
C LYS A 429 40.42 39.45 -12.79
N ALA A 430 39.27 39.55 -12.11
CA ALA A 430 38.80 40.81 -11.52
C ALA A 430 39.63 41.25 -10.31
N LYS A 431 40.31 40.32 -9.63
CA LYS A 431 41.07 40.58 -8.40
C LYS A 431 42.59 40.45 -8.57
N LEU A 432 43.03 39.65 -9.55
CA LEU A 432 44.42 39.26 -9.74
C LEU A 432 44.90 39.52 -11.17
N GLU A 433 46.20 39.77 -11.30
CA GLU A 433 46.87 39.78 -12.58
C GLU A 433 47.18 38.34 -13.04
N ILE A 434 46.22 37.74 -13.75
CA ILE A 434 46.40 36.42 -14.37
C ILE A 434 46.28 36.50 -15.89
N ILE A 435 46.97 35.61 -16.60
CA ILE A 435 47.03 35.58 -18.07
C ILE A 435 46.47 34.26 -18.58
N PRO A 436 45.37 34.29 -19.36
CA PRO A 436 44.82 33.08 -19.95
C PRO A 436 45.79 32.52 -21.00
N LEU A 437 45.98 31.20 -21.02
CA LEU A 437 46.88 30.53 -21.94
C LEU A 437 46.11 29.72 -22.98
N VAL A 438 45.30 28.77 -22.52
CA VAL A 438 44.57 27.85 -23.38
C VAL A 438 43.20 27.49 -22.80
N THR A 439 42.30 27.10 -23.68
CA THR A 439 41.00 26.48 -23.35
C THR A 439 40.98 25.07 -23.95
N PRO A 440 40.54 24.04 -23.19
CA PRO A 440 40.34 22.70 -23.74
C PRO A 440 39.13 22.67 -24.67
N LYS A 441 39.27 21.97 -25.79
CA LYS A 441 38.17 21.54 -26.65
C LYS A 441 37.61 20.23 -26.10
N ILE A 442 36.48 20.30 -25.43
CA ILE A 442 35.74 19.11 -25.00
C ILE A 442 34.80 18.69 -26.14
N ASN A 443 34.85 17.44 -26.58
CA ASN A 443 34.10 16.94 -27.74
C ASN A 443 34.30 17.80 -29.01
N GLY A 444 35.53 18.26 -29.27
CA GLY A 444 35.89 19.09 -30.42
C GLY A 444 35.53 20.58 -30.29
N LYS A 445 34.80 21.00 -29.26
CA LYS A 445 34.31 22.38 -29.09
C LYS A 445 34.95 23.07 -27.89
N ALA A 446 35.41 24.31 -28.07
CA ALA A 446 36.01 25.14 -27.01
C ALA A 446 34.99 26.02 -26.25
N SER A 447 33.75 26.03 -26.72
CA SER A 447 32.62 26.73 -26.12
C SER A 447 31.37 25.88 -26.26
N TYR A 448 30.36 26.18 -25.47
CA TYR A 448 29.04 25.60 -25.55
C TYR A 448 28.00 26.73 -25.54
N ASN A 449 26.73 26.40 -25.74
CA ASN A 449 25.63 27.36 -25.71
C ASN A 449 24.52 26.81 -24.84
N GLY A 450 24.00 27.65 -23.95
CA GLY A 450 22.73 27.41 -23.29
C GLY A 450 21.57 27.57 -24.26
N TYR A 451 20.54 26.76 -24.08
CA TYR A 451 19.30 26.78 -24.83
C TYR A 451 18.13 27.01 -23.87
N ILE A 452 17.29 27.98 -24.19
CA ILE A 452 15.91 28.08 -23.70
C ILE A 452 15.02 27.55 -24.80
N PHE A 453 14.15 26.61 -24.48
CA PHE A 453 13.35 25.88 -25.44
C PHE A 453 11.96 25.58 -24.91
N SER A 454 11.03 25.34 -25.83
CA SER A 454 9.66 24.89 -25.57
C SER A 454 9.24 23.86 -26.62
N ARG A 455 8.03 23.32 -26.51
CA ARG A 455 7.46 22.45 -27.54
C ARG A 455 7.17 23.25 -28.83
N LYS A 456 7.32 22.64 -30.01
CA LYS A 456 7.07 23.28 -31.31
C LYS A 456 5.62 23.76 -31.47
N ASP A 457 4.68 23.02 -30.92
CA ASP A 457 3.25 23.31 -30.93
C ASP A 457 2.83 24.42 -29.93
N SER A 458 3.75 24.86 -29.05
CA SER A 458 3.49 25.97 -28.14
C SER A 458 3.46 27.32 -28.86
N GLN A 459 2.76 28.29 -28.27
CA GLN A 459 2.69 29.67 -28.78
C GLN A 459 4.02 30.43 -28.68
N PHE A 460 4.97 29.98 -27.84
CA PHE A 460 6.17 30.75 -27.49
C PHE A 460 7.22 30.75 -28.61
N GLN A 461 7.36 31.86 -29.32
CA GLN A 461 8.38 32.10 -30.34
C GLN A 461 9.54 32.95 -29.82
N GLN A 462 9.30 33.79 -28.80
CA GLN A 462 10.31 34.66 -28.19
C GLN A 462 10.22 34.65 -26.66
N LEU A 463 11.31 35.04 -25.99
CA LEU A 463 11.40 34.94 -24.52
C LEU A 463 10.32 35.73 -23.79
N SER A 464 9.95 36.93 -24.28
CA SER A 464 8.94 37.78 -23.63
C SER A 464 7.54 37.15 -23.55
N GLU A 465 7.28 36.12 -24.36
CA GLU A 465 5.99 35.40 -24.37
C GLU A 465 5.91 34.32 -23.29
N LEU A 466 7.01 34.01 -22.60
CA LEU A 466 7.05 33.02 -21.52
C LEU A 466 6.45 33.52 -20.20
N HIS A 467 5.88 34.73 -20.19
CA HIS A 467 5.19 35.26 -19.02
C HIS A 467 4.04 34.33 -18.61
N ASN A 468 3.92 34.04 -17.31
CA ASN A 468 2.93 33.13 -16.72
C ASN A 468 2.97 31.68 -17.25
N SER A 469 4.11 31.24 -17.78
CA SER A 469 4.36 29.84 -18.19
C SER A 469 4.98 29.02 -17.06
N SER A 470 4.93 27.69 -17.17
CA SER A 470 5.69 26.78 -16.31
C SER A 470 7.09 26.52 -16.88
N PHE A 471 8.15 26.63 -16.06
CA PHE A 471 9.53 26.59 -16.51
C PHE A 471 10.39 25.61 -15.70
N ALA A 472 11.05 24.67 -16.39
CA ALA A 472 11.99 23.75 -15.79
C ALA A 472 13.45 24.23 -15.91
N PHE A 473 14.09 24.44 -14.77
CA PHE A 473 15.52 24.69 -14.64
C PHE A 473 16.26 23.44 -14.16
N VAL A 474 17.58 23.45 -14.28
CA VAL A 474 18.43 22.33 -13.85
C VAL A 474 18.74 22.47 -12.37
N ASP A 475 19.59 23.43 -12.02
CA ASP A 475 20.02 23.72 -10.66
C ASP A 475 20.36 25.21 -10.55
N LYS A 476 20.20 25.81 -9.37
CA LYS A 476 20.48 27.25 -9.13
C LYS A 476 21.92 27.63 -9.41
N LEU A 477 22.86 26.70 -9.34
CA LEU A 477 24.28 26.92 -9.63
C LEU A 477 24.64 26.63 -11.10
N SER A 478 23.70 26.11 -11.90
CA SER A 478 23.96 25.76 -13.30
C SER A 478 24.06 27.02 -14.18
N ALA A 479 25.21 27.21 -14.81
CA ALA A 479 25.45 28.35 -15.71
C ALA A 479 24.45 28.36 -16.89
N SER A 480 24.38 27.28 -17.66
CA SER A 480 23.46 27.14 -18.80
C SER A 480 22.04 26.71 -18.42
N GLY A 481 21.87 26.08 -17.27
CA GLY A 481 20.59 25.56 -16.81
C GLY A 481 19.80 26.49 -15.90
N TYR A 482 20.38 27.62 -15.46
CA TYR A 482 19.68 28.64 -14.65
C TYR A 482 20.27 30.05 -14.81
N ILE A 483 21.56 30.27 -14.54
CA ILE A 483 22.14 31.63 -14.41
C ILE A 483 21.96 32.46 -15.70
N TYR A 484 22.45 31.95 -16.84
CA TYR A 484 22.30 32.65 -18.12
C TYR A 484 20.86 32.68 -18.62
N PRO A 485 20.08 31.58 -18.54
CA PRO A 485 18.66 31.64 -18.84
C PRO A 485 17.90 32.71 -18.05
N LYS A 486 18.13 32.81 -16.74
CA LYS A 486 17.52 33.80 -15.86
C LYS A 486 17.84 35.22 -16.31
N TYR A 487 19.10 35.49 -16.63
CA TYR A 487 19.48 36.79 -17.15
C TYR A 487 18.83 37.10 -18.51
N LEU A 488 18.79 36.14 -19.44
CA LEU A 488 18.15 36.33 -20.74
C LEU A 488 16.64 36.56 -20.63
N LEU A 489 15.98 35.89 -19.69
CA LEU A 489 14.58 36.14 -19.35
C LEU A 489 14.40 37.54 -18.78
N LYS A 490 15.31 37.99 -17.89
CA LYS A 490 15.31 39.35 -17.35
C LYS A 490 15.53 40.43 -18.42
N GLU A 491 16.47 40.24 -19.35
CA GLU A 491 16.65 41.11 -20.52
C GLU A 491 15.40 41.17 -21.40
N ALA A 492 14.61 40.07 -21.44
CA ALA A 492 13.33 40.01 -22.12
C ALA A 492 12.15 40.54 -21.29
N GLY A 493 12.40 41.10 -20.10
CA GLY A 493 11.40 41.69 -19.21
C GLY A 493 10.68 40.71 -18.28
N ILE A 494 11.20 39.49 -18.10
CA ILE A 494 10.62 38.45 -17.23
C ILE A 494 11.51 38.22 -16.01
N GLU A 495 11.02 38.55 -14.82
CA GLU A 495 11.65 38.20 -13.56
C GLU A 495 11.21 36.79 -13.15
N VAL A 496 12.16 35.84 -13.14
CA VAL A 496 11.91 34.39 -12.95
C VAL A 496 11.05 34.09 -11.71
N GLU A 497 11.30 34.76 -10.60
CA GLU A 497 10.60 34.52 -9.33
C GLU A 497 9.21 35.17 -9.25
N ARG A 498 8.88 36.11 -10.15
CA ARG A 498 7.63 36.88 -10.10
C ARG A 498 6.69 36.57 -11.25
N ASP A 499 7.25 36.42 -12.45
CA ASP A 499 6.50 36.47 -13.71
C ASP A 499 6.28 35.08 -14.33
N LEU A 500 6.91 34.03 -13.81
CA LEU A 500 6.65 32.64 -14.19
C LEU A 500 5.64 32.00 -13.24
N LYS A 501 4.70 31.22 -13.79
CA LYS A 501 3.60 30.61 -13.00
C LYS A 501 4.10 29.51 -12.07
N GLU A 502 5.05 28.72 -12.56
CA GLU A 502 5.59 27.56 -11.88
C GLU A 502 7.04 27.38 -12.29
N ILE A 503 7.92 27.13 -11.31
CA ILE A 503 9.33 26.84 -11.54
C ILE A 503 9.70 25.53 -10.87
N ALA A 504 10.52 24.72 -11.53
CA ALA A 504 11.08 23.51 -10.95
C ALA A 504 12.58 23.40 -11.23
N PHE A 505 13.33 22.93 -10.25
CA PHE A 505 14.74 22.58 -10.39
C PHE A 505 14.86 21.06 -10.42
N LEU A 506 15.11 20.50 -11.61
CA LEU A 506 15.05 19.04 -11.81
C LEU A 506 16.40 18.34 -11.59
N GLY A 507 17.45 19.10 -11.26
CA GLY A 507 18.81 18.64 -10.93
C GLY A 507 19.60 18.09 -12.11
N ASN A 508 18.97 17.85 -13.26
CA ASN A 508 19.59 17.17 -14.39
C ASN A 508 19.09 17.74 -15.73
N HIS A 509 20.03 18.04 -16.63
CA HIS A 509 19.77 18.58 -17.96
C HIS A 509 18.85 17.70 -18.82
N ASP A 510 19.00 16.38 -18.73
CA ASP A 510 18.24 15.42 -19.52
C ASP A 510 16.79 15.32 -18.99
N LYS A 511 16.60 15.43 -17.66
CA LYS A 511 15.26 15.52 -17.03
C LYS A 511 14.52 16.78 -17.45
N VAL A 512 15.20 17.92 -17.55
CA VAL A 512 14.60 19.18 -18.04
C VAL A 512 14.11 19.00 -19.47
N ILE A 513 14.94 18.48 -20.37
CA ILE A 513 14.55 18.22 -21.77
C ILE A 513 13.34 17.29 -21.83
N GLN A 514 13.37 16.18 -21.09
CA GLN A 514 12.29 15.20 -21.08
C GLN A 514 10.98 15.77 -20.50
N SER A 515 11.06 16.61 -19.46
CA SER A 515 9.88 17.21 -18.83
C SER A 515 9.11 18.13 -19.78
N VAL A 516 9.81 18.86 -20.66
CA VAL A 516 9.18 19.73 -21.66
C VAL A 516 8.57 18.90 -22.81
N ILE A 517 9.25 17.83 -23.25
CA ILE A 517 8.72 16.87 -24.23
C ILE A 517 7.42 16.24 -23.72
N ASN A 518 7.41 15.83 -22.45
CA ASN A 518 6.25 15.18 -21.82
C ASN A 518 5.13 16.15 -21.45
N SER A 519 5.26 17.44 -21.77
CA SER A 519 4.30 18.49 -21.42
C SER A 519 4.10 18.71 -19.92
N ASN A 520 5.06 18.31 -19.09
CA ASN A 520 5.05 18.61 -17.66
C ASN A 520 5.38 20.09 -17.40
N PHE A 521 6.22 20.68 -18.25
CA PHE A 521 6.55 22.11 -18.23
C PHE A 521 6.44 22.72 -19.63
N ASP A 522 6.09 24.00 -19.70
CA ASP A 522 5.91 24.72 -20.96
C ASP A 522 7.24 25.03 -21.65
N ALA A 523 8.25 25.38 -20.86
CA ALA A 523 9.60 25.67 -21.33
C ALA A 523 10.67 25.14 -20.36
N GLY A 524 11.91 25.08 -20.83
CA GLY A 524 13.03 24.70 -19.99
C GLY A 524 14.36 25.26 -20.48
N ALA A 525 15.37 25.18 -19.62
CA ALA A 525 16.72 25.62 -19.92
C ALA A 525 17.73 24.48 -19.80
N SER A 526 18.56 24.33 -20.83
CA SER A 526 19.64 23.34 -20.88
C SER A 526 20.77 23.84 -21.79
N TYR A 527 21.56 22.97 -22.39
CA TYR A 527 22.66 23.34 -23.27
C TYR A 527 22.83 22.37 -24.43
N ASN A 528 23.60 22.78 -25.43
CA ASN A 528 23.71 22.07 -26.70
C ASN A 528 24.27 20.65 -26.57
N GLU A 529 25.24 20.35 -25.71
CA GLU A 529 25.72 18.95 -25.61
C GLU A 529 24.73 18.04 -24.87
N ALA A 530 23.96 18.54 -23.90
CA ALA A 530 22.83 17.77 -23.35
C ALA A 530 21.74 17.54 -24.40
N TRP A 531 21.48 18.55 -25.25
CA TRP A 531 20.59 18.41 -26.40
C TRP A 531 21.07 17.31 -27.35
N GLU A 532 22.34 17.33 -27.76
CA GLU A 532 22.95 16.31 -28.61
C GLU A 532 22.92 14.92 -27.97
N ARG A 533 23.15 14.82 -26.65
CA ARG A 533 23.07 13.58 -25.89
C ARG A 533 21.63 13.04 -25.83
N ALA A 534 20.66 13.91 -25.58
CA ALA A 534 19.25 13.55 -25.58
C ALA A 534 18.80 13.01 -26.95
N ALA A 535 19.26 13.62 -28.05
CA ALA A 535 18.99 13.14 -29.41
C ALA A 535 19.55 11.73 -29.62
N LYS A 536 20.81 11.50 -29.21
CA LYS A 536 21.46 10.18 -29.29
C LYS A 536 20.78 9.12 -28.42
N ALA A 537 20.15 9.53 -27.32
CA ALA A 537 19.37 8.65 -26.44
C ALA A 537 17.96 8.35 -26.97
N GLY A 538 17.59 8.84 -28.16
CA GLY A 538 16.31 8.56 -28.81
C GLY A 538 15.15 9.46 -28.36
N LEU A 539 15.42 10.55 -27.64
CA LEU A 539 14.39 11.54 -27.30
C LEU A 539 13.96 12.31 -28.55
N ASN A 540 12.65 12.50 -28.72
CA ASN A 540 12.07 13.19 -29.88
C ASN A 540 12.27 14.71 -29.79
N LEU A 541 13.49 15.19 -30.09
CA LEU A 541 13.80 16.62 -30.07
C LEU A 541 13.15 17.39 -31.22
N ASP A 542 12.65 16.69 -32.25
CA ASP A 542 11.85 17.32 -33.32
C ASP A 542 10.51 17.85 -32.81
N SER A 543 10.06 17.44 -31.62
CA SER A 543 8.92 18.03 -30.93
C SER A 543 9.23 19.37 -30.25
N LEU A 544 10.51 19.78 -30.18
CA LEU A 544 10.93 21.00 -29.47
C LEU A 544 11.46 22.08 -30.43
N LYS A 545 11.34 23.35 -30.02
CA LYS A 545 11.98 24.51 -30.64
C LYS A 545 12.84 25.25 -29.63
N ILE A 546 14.00 25.72 -30.08
CA ILE A 546 14.88 26.59 -29.29
C ILE A 546 14.35 28.02 -29.46
N ILE A 547 13.86 28.62 -28.37
CA ILE A 547 13.38 30.01 -28.33
C ILE A 547 14.57 30.97 -28.33
N LYS A 548 15.59 30.66 -27.52
CA LYS A 548 16.80 31.48 -27.43
C LYS A 548 18.01 30.61 -27.19
N LYS A 549 19.10 30.99 -27.85
CA LYS A 549 20.43 30.46 -27.66
C LYS A 549 21.28 31.53 -26.98
N THR A 550 22.02 31.16 -25.94
CA THR A 550 23.01 32.07 -25.33
C THR A 550 24.12 32.36 -26.33
N GLU A 551 24.86 33.44 -26.12
CA GLU A 551 26.20 33.59 -26.70
C GLU A 551 27.10 32.39 -26.37
N ALA A 552 28.20 32.23 -27.10
CA ALA A 552 29.12 31.13 -26.90
C ALA A 552 29.78 31.24 -25.52
N ILE A 553 29.42 30.33 -24.62
CA ILE A 553 29.97 30.24 -23.27
C ILE A 553 31.31 29.50 -23.39
N PRO A 554 32.44 30.13 -23.03
CA PRO A 554 33.73 29.45 -23.10
C PRO A 554 33.76 28.27 -22.12
N LYS A 555 34.51 27.23 -22.49
CA LYS A 555 34.88 26.15 -21.56
C LYS A 555 36.01 26.64 -20.65
N ASP A 556 36.46 25.76 -19.76
CA ASP A 556 37.52 26.03 -18.79
C ASP A 556 38.74 26.72 -19.39
N VAL A 557 39.55 27.33 -18.53
CA VAL A 557 40.76 28.02 -18.95
C VAL A 557 41.92 27.70 -18.04
N ILE A 558 43.06 27.42 -18.66
CA ILE A 558 44.32 27.36 -17.97
C ILE A 558 44.91 28.76 -18.02
N ALA A 559 45.09 29.38 -16.86
CA ALA A 559 45.68 30.70 -16.72
C ALA A 559 46.96 30.65 -15.89
N ALA A 560 47.92 31.50 -16.24
CA ALA A 560 49.18 31.67 -15.52
C ALA A 560 49.13 32.91 -14.62
N ASN A 561 49.88 32.87 -13.53
CA ASN A 561 50.13 34.07 -12.73
C ASN A 561 50.98 35.06 -13.57
N SER A 562 50.72 36.37 -13.47
CA SER A 562 51.46 37.37 -14.25
C SER A 562 52.97 37.39 -13.93
N SER A 563 53.36 36.96 -12.72
CA SER A 563 54.75 36.84 -12.28
C SER A 563 55.56 35.79 -13.04
N ILE A 564 54.90 34.83 -13.72
CA ILE A 564 55.58 33.82 -14.53
C ILE A 564 56.16 34.47 -15.79
N GLU A 565 57.45 34.23 -16.03
CA GLU A 565 58.17 34.78 -17.19
C GLU A 565 57.44 34.50 -18.52
N SER A 566 57.43 35.50 -19.40
CA SER A 566 56.71 35.43 -20.69
C SER A 566 57.13 34.23 -21.55
N GLU A 567 58.43 33.90 -21.57
CA GLU A 567 58.94 32.74 -22.33
C GLU A 567 58.51 31.41 -21.74
N LEU A 568 58.45 31.29 -20.41
CA LEU A 568 57.93 30.10 -19.75
C LEU A 568 56.41 29.95 -19.99
N ARG A 569 55.64 31.04 -19.95
CA ARG A 569 54.21 31.02 -20.31
C ARG A 569 53.99 30.54 -21.75
N LYS A 570 54.76 31.05 -22.72
CA LYS A 570 54.70 30.58 -24.11
C LYS A 570 55.07 29.11 -24.24
N THR A 571 56.09 28.66 -23.49
CA THR A 571 56.53 27.26 -23.48
C THR A 571 55.41 26.34 -22.99
N ILE A 572 54.75 26.69 -21.89
CA ILE A 572 53.62 25.93 -21.33
C ILE A 572 52.39 25.98 -22.24
N GLN A 573 52.06 27.15 -22.79
CA GLN A 573 50.98 27.27 -23.78
C GLN A 573 51.24 26.33 -24.96
N ASN A 574 52.44 26.34 -25.55
CA ASN A 574 52.81 25.46 -26.65
C ASN A 574 52.79 23.97 -26.28
N ALA A 575 53.11 23.63 -25.03
CA ALA A 575 53.03 22.25 -24.53
C ALA A 575 51.57 21.77 -24.47
N PHE A 576 50.64 22.58 -23.95
CA PHE A 576 49.20 22.28 -23.99
C PHE A 576 48.69 22.08 -25.42
N LEU A 577 49.07 22.97 -26.36
CA LEU A 577 48.67 22.87 -27.78
C LEU A 577 49.17 21.58 -28.47
N LYS A 578 50.19 20.92 -27.92
CA LYS A 578 50.76 19.68 -28.47
C LYS A 578 50.35 18.43 -27.70
N VAL A 579 49.79 18.56 -26.50
CA VAL A 579 49.59 17.42 -25.59
C VAL A 579 48.62 16.40 -26.19
N SER A 580 47.58 16.86 -26.88
CA SER A 580 46.57 16.06 -27.57
C SER A 580 47.14 15.14 -28.66
N THR A 581 48.35 15.42 -29.17
CA THR A 581 49.02 14.60 -30.19
C THR A 581 49.76 13.39 -29.62
N LYS A 582 49.78 13.22 -28.29
CA LYS A 582 50.58 12.19 -27.61
C LYS A 582 49.73 10.97 -27.27
N LYS A 583 50.14 9.81 -27.79
CA LYS A 583 49.42 8.53 -27.64
C LYS A 583 49.36 8.02 -26.21
N ASP A 584 50.35 8.35 -25.37
CA ASP A 584 50.46 7.88 -23.99
C ASP A 584 49.49 8.56 -23.01
N ILE A 585 48.75 9.58 -23.44
CA ILE A 585 47.68 10.21 -22.65
C ILE A 585 46.29 10.07 -23.27
N GLU A 586 46.13 9.28 -24.34
CA GLU A 586 44.86 9.10 -25.05
C GLU A 586 43.74 8.62 -24.12
N GLU A 587 44.05 7.73 -23.16
CA GLU A 587 43.08 7.26 -22.17
C GLU A 587 42.58 8.40 -21.26
N ALA A 588 43.47 9.26 -20.77
CA ALA A 588 43.10 10.39 -19.91
C ALA A 588 42.31 11.46 -20.67
N LEU A 589 42.67 11.72 -21.93
CA LEU A 589 41.93 12.59 -22.84
C LEU A 589 40.51 12.05 -23.12
N ASN A 590 40.39 10.74 -23.35
CA ASN A 590 39.09 10.09 -23.54
C ASN A 590 38.23 10.14 -22.27
N GLN A 591 38.79 9.90 -21.08
CA GLN A 591 38.05 9.98 -19.81
C GLN A 591 37.55 11.40 -19.50
N THR A 592 38.25 12.43 -19.97
CA THR A 592 37.86 13.85 -19.82
C THR A 592 37.05 14.37 -21.01
N ASN A 593 36.93 13.60 -22.08
CA ASN A 593 36.41 14.02 -23.39
C ASN A 593 37.15 15.23 -23.99
N ILE A 594 38.38 15.49 -23.56
CA ILE A 594 39.21 16.56 -24.12
C ILE A 594 39.85 16.05 -25.41
N THR A 595 39.53 16.73 -26.50
CA THR A 595 40.04 16.38 -27.84
C THR A 595 41.28 17.18 -28.22
N ASP A 596 41.39 18.42 -27.75
CA ASP A 596 42.50 19.32 -28.08
C ASP A 596 42.56 20.51 -27.11
N PHE A 597 43.60 21.34 -27.21
CA PHE A 597 43.69 22.63 -26.52
C PHE A 597 43.92 23.74 -27.54
N ILE A 598 43.28 24.90 -27.36
CA ILE A 598 43.46 26.07 -28.23
C ILE A 598 43.89 27.29 -27.43
N LYS A 599 44.59 28.23 -28.09
CA LYS A 599 44.90 29.54 -27.50
C LYS A 599 43.58 30.26 -27.18
N THR A 600 43.59 31.00 -26.07
CA THR A 600 42.43 31.75 -25.59
C THR A 600 42.89 33.10 -25.06
N GLU A 601 42.02 34.10 -25.15
CA GLU A 601 42.28 35.48 -24.73
C GLU A 601 41.24 35.90 -23.68
N ASP A 602 41.52 36.99 -22.96
CA ASP A 602 40.67 37.41 -21.85
C ASP A 602 39.26 37.84 -22.31
N GLN A 603 39.17 38.41 -23.51
CA GLN A 603 37.92 38.85 -24.13
C GLN A 603 36.97 37.66 -24.42
N ASN A 604 37.48 36.44 -24.55
CA ASN A 604 36.64 35.25 -24.72
C ASN A 604 35.70 35.00 -23.53
N PHE A 605 35.98 35.60 -22.36
CA PHE A 605 35.21 35.46 -21.13
C PHE A 605 34.29 36.67 -20.85
N ASP A 606 34.22 37.66 -21.74
CA ASP A 606 33.37 38.86 -21.55
C ASP A 606 31.88 38.51 -21.46
N VAL A 607 31.46 37.47 -22.17
CA VAL A 607 30.12 36.90 -22.07
C VAL A 607 29.76 36.54 -20.63
N ILE A 608 30.71 36.01 -19.85
CA ILE A 608 30.48 35.61 -18.46
C ILE A 608 30.39 36.83 -17.55
N ARG A 609 31.22 37.86 -17.80
CA ARG A 609 31.19 39.14 -17.08
C ARG A 609 29.84 39.83 -17.23
N LYS A 610 29.25 39.78 -18.43
CA LYS A 610 27.93 40.36 -18.72
C LYS A 610 26.83 39.78 -17.81
N TYR A 611 26.94 38.49 -17.49
CA TYR A 611 25.93 37.75 -16.73
C TYR A 611 26.20 37.67 -15.21
N GLN A 612 27.25 38.35 -14.70
CA GLN A 612 27.57 38.42 -13.26
C GLN A 612 26.84 39.56 -12.52
N LEU A 613 26.16 40.45 -13.24
CA LEU A 613 25.33 41.56 -12.73
C LEU A 613 23.84 41.20 -12.79
#